data_AF-A0A7J9XAC2-F1
#
_entry.id   AF-A0A7J9XAC2-F1
#
_cell.length_a   1.000
_cell.length_b   1.000
_cell.length_c   1.000
_cell.angle_alpha   90.00
_cell.angle_beta   90.00
_cell.angle_gamma   90.00
#
_symmetry.space_group_name_H-M   'P 1'
#
loop_
_entity.id
_entity.type
_entity.pdbx_description
1 polymer ?
#
loop_
_entity_poly.entity_id
_entity_poly.type
_entity_poly.pdbx_seq_one_letter_code
_entity_poly.pdbx_strand_id
1 'polypeptide(L)'
;MMVATGHRVVATDDHATSPARVRANGAHRCPGQPSKRHVRQARSTMSVQPTGPSPNLRGRTLGSGRDWRRRVVLHHVPLAVVSAALFALFMDLVLASPQPQLDMTGASVFPQEATPMNGRGDGGTAFMSRGFMARSTAATGYVATGLLALTLLIGPANLLFRKRNPVSSYLRRDVGAWTAIVSVVHVVLGLQVHGRGGDVVSFLTYFIADGLPRTNSFGLGNWTGLVATVIAVGLLAISTDRSMRELKSRRWKSFQRLNYGLFALVVLHAFFYGALLQMTSPFALGLIGTVMAVLVIQLVGIWLWRRRHARAAAIHRERQPTDATQ
;
A
#
# COMPACT_ATOMS: atom_id res chain seq x y z
N MET A 1 -12.59 51.06 26.20
CA MET A 1 -11.92 50.54 27.41
C MET A 1 -10.97 49.42 26.96
N MET A 2 -9.67 49.59 27.22
CA MET A 2 -8.52 48.70 26.97
C MET A 2 -8.11 48.34 25.53
N VAL A 3 -7.19 49.18 25.05
CA VAL A 3 -6.12 48.93 24.06
C VAL A 3 -5.00 48.13 24.72
N ALA A 4 -4.37 47.20 24.00
CA ALA A 4 -3.04 46.68 24.34
C ALA A 4 -2.25 46.30 23.09
N THR A 5 -1.46 47.27 22.65
CA THR A 5 -0.28 47.20 21.78
C THR A 5 0.86 46.41 22.46
N GLY A 6 1.61 45.61 21.69
CA GLY A 6 2.81 44.92 22.14
C GLY A 6 3.84 44.82 21.01
N HIS A 7 4.91 45.60 21.14
CA HIS A 7 5.96 45.92 20.18
C HIS A 7 7.21 45.02 20.35
N ARG A 8 7.93 44.79 19.23
CA ARG A 8 9.39 44.49 19.07
C ARG A 8 9.91 43.18 19.71
N VAL A 9 10.85 42.45 19.10
CA VAL A 9 12.28 42.81 18.96
C VAL A 9 12.90 42.17 17.71
N VAL A 10 13.70 42.99 17.03
CA VAL A 10 14.67 42.67 15.99
C VAL A 10 15.90 42.01 16.64
N ALA A 11 16.38 40.88 16.09
CA ALA A 11 17.72 40.40 16.35
C ALA A 11 18.44 40.17 15.01
N THR A 12 19.55 40.87 14.90
CA THR A 12 20.55 40.95 13.84
C THR A 12 21.36 39.67 13.67
N ASP A 13 21.80 39.50 12.42
CA ASP A 13 23.01 38.86 11.91
C ASP A 13 23.99 38.22 12.91
N ASP A 14 24.44 37.02 12.57
CA ASP A 14 25.85 36.66 12.73
C ASP A 14 26.35 35.82 11.56
N HIS A 15 27.30 36.42 10.85
CA HIS A 15 28.21 35.80 9.91
C HIS A 15 29.08 34.76 10.62
N ALA A 16 29.12 33.53 10.11
CA ALA A 16 30.21 32.61 10.38
C ALA A 16 30.61 31.89 9.08
N THR A 17 31.52 32.54 8.36
CA THR A 17 32.47 31.91 7.43
C THR A 17 33.18 30.73 8.10
N SER A 18 33.22 29.58 7.44
CA SER A 18 34.18 28.52 7.77
C SER A 18 34.69 27.82 6.50
N PRO A 19 35.97 27.41 6.48
CA PRO A 19 36.83 27.60 5.33
C PRO A 19 36.99 26.39 4.42
N ALA A 20 37.52 26.70 3.24
CA ALA A 20 38.04 25.82 2.22
C ALA A 20 38.80 24.60 2.78
N ARG A 21 38.34 23.40 2.42
CA ARG A 21 39.11 22.16 2.63
C ARG A 21 40.07 21.98 1.47
N VAL A 22 41.34 22.23 1.80
CA VAL A 22 42.52 22.07 0.97
C VAL A 22 42.67 20.64 0.47
N ARG A 23 43.01 20.57 -0.82
CA ARG A 23 43.41 19.42 -1.61
C ARG A 23 44.80 18.95 -1.15
N ALA A 24 44.96 17.69 -0.76
CA ALA A 24 46.28 17.08 -0.56
C ALA A 24 46.38 15.81 -1.40
N ASN A 25 46.98 15.96 -2.58
CA ASN A 25 47.62 14.87 -3.31
C ASN A 25 48.90 14.51 -2.54
N GLY A 26 48.96 13.31 -1.97
CA GLY A 26 50.15 12.78 -1.31
C GLY A 26 50.48 11.41 -1.87
N ALA A 27 51.28 11.41 -2.95
CA ALA A 27 51.95 10.21 -3.43
C ALA A 27 53.18 9.96 -2.55
N HIS A 28 53.18 8.87 -1.78
CA HIS A 28 54.41 8.33 -1.19
C HIS A 28 54.48 6.83 -1.44
N ARG A 29 55.31 6.47 -2.42
CA ARG A 29 55.98 5.17 -2.49
C ARG A 29 57.02 5.14 -1.37
N CYS A 30 57.00 4.10 -0.54
CA CYS A 30 58.18 3.65 0.19
C CYS A 30 58.54 2.23 -0.27
N PRO A 31 59.77 2.00 -0.76
CA PRO A 31 60.33 0.68 -0.98
C PRO A 31 61.10 0.22 0.27
N GLY A 32 61.01 -1.07 0.64
CA GLY A 32 62.02 -1.69 1.50
C GLY A 32 61.53 -2.65 2.59
N GLN A 33 61.51 -3.95 2.24
CA GLN A 33 61.87 -5.12 3.07
C GLN A 33 61.00 -5.55 4.28
N PRO A 34 61.12 -6.79 4.81
CA PRO A 34 61.87 -7.96 4.31
C PRO A 34 61.03 -9.25 4.14
N SER A 35 61.57 -10.12 3.29
CA SER A 35 61.32 -11.56 3.20
C SER A 35 61.67 -12.28 4.52
N LYS A 36 60.73 -13.07 5.07
CA LYS A 36 60.97 -14.31 5.83
C LYS A 36 59.80 -15.26 5.56
N ARG A 37 59.96 -16.23 4.65
CA ARG A 37 60.37 -17.63 4.92
C ARG A 37 59.49 -18.37 5.95
N HIS A 38 58.82 -19.38 5.40
CA HIS A 38 58.55 -20.70 5.96
C HIS A 38 57.75 -20.82 7.27
N VAL A 39 56.44 -21.04 7.10
CA VAL A 39 55.78 -22.12 7.84
C VAL A 39 55.25 -23.12 6.82
N ARG A 40 55.94 -24.26 6.78
CA ARG A 40 55.64 -25.45 6.00
C ARG A 40 54.56 -26.25 6.74
N GLN A 41 53.65 -26.82 5.94
CA GLN A 41 53.09 -28.17 6.10
C GLN A 41 52.11 -28.45 7.26
N ALA A 42 50.82 -28.32 6.93
CA ALA A 42 49.89 -29.46 7.02
C ALA A 42 48.90 -29.34 5.86
N ARG A 43 49.37 -29.77 4.68
CA ARG A 43 48.62 -29.80 3.43
C ARG A 43 47.87 -31.13 3.39
N SER A 44 46.66 -31.17 3.95
CA SER A 44 45.70 -32.21 3.61
C SER A 44 45.33 -32.02 2.15
N THR A 45 45.93 -32.83 1.29
CA THR A 45 45.61 -32.94 -0.13
C THR A 45 44.20 -33.48 -0.29
N MET A 46 43.20 -32.61 -0.20
CA MET A 46 41.95 -32.83 -0.91
C MET A 46 42.26 -32.66 -2.39
N SER A 47 42.23 -33.78 -3.10
CA SER A 47 42.24 -33.86 -4.55
C SER A 47 41.09 -33.01 -5.09
N VAL A 48 41.40 -31.77 -5.48
CA VAL A 48 40.51 -30.92 -6.25
C VAL A 48 40.54 -31.48 -7.65
N GLN A 49 39.55 -32.32 -7.93
CA GLN A 49 39.27 -32.83 -9.26
C GLN A 49 39.05 -31.62 -10.19
N PRO A 50 39.80 -31.49 -11.30
CA PRO A 50 39.58 -30.41 -12.26
C PRO A 50 38.21 -30.63 -12.89
N THR A 51 37.21 -29.92 -12.38
CA THR A 51 35.91 -29.82 -13.02
C THR A 51 36.15 -29.24 -14.40
N GLY A 52 35.98 -30.07 -15.44
CA GLY A 52 36.06 -29.65 -16.82
C GLY A 52 35.13 -28.46 -17.10
N PRO A 53 35.38 -27.72 -18.19
CA PRO A 53 34.58 -26.55 -18.55
C PRO A 53 33.10 -26.95 -18.65
N SER A 54 32.29 -26.55 -17.67
CA SER A 54 30.85 -26.76 -17.69
C SER A 54 30.30 -26.15 -18.99
N PRO A 55 29.62 -26.93 -19.84
CA PRO A 55 29.04 -26.41 -21.05
C PRO A 55 27.95 -25.39 -20.68
N ASN A 56 28.19 -24.14 -21.08
CA ASN A 56 27.16 -23.17 -21.48
C ASN A 56 25.89 -23.11 -20.63
N LEU A 57 26.00 -22.55 -19.42
CA LEU A 57 24.88 -21.87 -18.74
C LEU A 57 24.88 -20.35 -19.00
N ARG A 58 25.60 -19.89 -20.02
CA ARG A 58 25.43 -18.53 -20.57
C ARG A 58 24.23 -18.55 -21.50
N GLY A 59 23.10 -18.00 -21.05
CA GLY A 59 21.99 -17.69 -21.93
C GLY A 59 20.64 -18.32 -21.60
N ARG A 60 20.37 -18.72 -20.34
CA ARG A 60 18.97 -18.79 -19.89
C ARG A 60 18.44 -17.36 -19.77
N THR A 61 18.03 -16.83 -20.92
CA THR A 61 17.18 -15.66 -21.03
C THR A 61 15.98 -15.86 -20.11
N LEU A 62 15.93 -15.05 -19.05
CA LEU A 62 14.79 -14.97 -18.15
C LEU A 62 13.55 -14.61 -18.96
N GLY A 63 12.69 -15.60 -19.19
CA GLY A 63 11.32 -15.43 -19.68
C GLY A 63 11.14 -15.66 -21.18
N SER A 64 11.20 -16.92 -21.61
CA SER A 64 10.53 -17.28 -22.87
C SER A 64 9.02 -17.11 -22.68
N GLY A 65 8.30 -16.80 -23.77
CA GLY A 65 6.86 -16.56 -23.75
C GLY A 65 5.99 -17.71 -23.20
N ARG A 66 6.55 -18.88 -22.88
CA ARG A 66 5.79 -19.98 -22.24
C ARG A 66 5.61 -19.78 -20.73
N ASP A 67 6.53 -19.11 -20.06
CA ASP A 67 6.46 -18.93 -18.61
C ASP A 67 5.41 -17.90 -18.19
N TRP A 68 5.05 -16.95 -19.05
CA TRP A 68 3.98 -15.99 -18.72
C TRP A 68 2.63 -16.69 -18.66
N ARG A 69 2.29 -17.53 -19.65
CA ARG A 69 0.99 -18.25 -19.65
C ARG A 69 0.84 -19.10 -18.40
N ARG A 70 1.88 -19.84 -18.02
CA ARG A 70 1.86 -20.68 -16.81
C ARG A 70 1.69 -19.85 -15.53
N ARG A 71 2.34 -18.69 -15.42
CA ARG A 71 2.19 -17.78 -14.28
C ARG A 71 0.80 -17.14 -14.22
N VAL A 72 0.27 -16.69 -15.34
CA VAL A 72 -1.07 -16.11 -15.41
C VAL A 72 -2.11 -17.15 -14.98
N VAL A 73 -2.03 -18.36 -15.52
CA VAL A 73 -2.98 -19.43 -15.21
C VAL A 73 -2.85 -19.89 -13.75
N LEU A 74 -1.64 -20.06 -13.22
CA LEU A 74 -1.46 -20.62 -11.87
C LEU A 74 -1.64 -19.59 -10.73
N HIS A 75 -1.48 -18.29 -11.00
CA HIS A 75 -1.54 -17.27 -9.94
C HIS A 75 -2.69 -16.27 -10.11
N HIS A 76 -2.94 -15.79 -11.32
CA HIS A 76 -3.99 -14.79 -11.52
C HIS A 76 -5.37 -15.41 -11.59
N VAL A 77 -5.53 -16.60 -12.20
CA VAL A 77 -6.84 -17.26 -12.27
C VAL A 77 -7.36 -17.64 -10.88
N PRO A 78 -6.60 -18.31 -9.98
CA PRO A 78 -7.11 -18.61 -8.65
C PRO A 78 -7.43 -17.35 -7.84
N LEU A 79 -6.61 -16.30 -7.96
CA LEU A 79 -6.84 -15.05 -7.25
C LEU A 79 -8.10 -14.32 -7.76
N ALA A 80 -8.33 -14.34 -9.08
CA ALA A 80 -9.55 -13.82 -9.68
C ALA A 80 -10.78 -14.61 -9.23
N VAL A 81 -10.69 -15.94 -9.22
CA VAL A 81 -11.78 -16.83 -8.76
C VAL A 81 -12.08 -16.60 -7.28
N VAL A 82 -11.07 -16.52 -6.41
CA VAL A 82 -11.27 -16.23 -4.98
C VAL A 82 -11.88 -14.84 -4.78
N SER A 83 -11.42 -13.83 -5.54
CA SER A 83 -11.97 -12.47 -5.44
C SER A 83 -13.42 -12.41 -5.93
N ALA A 84 -13.75 -13.11 -7.02
CA ALA A 84 -15.10 -13.24 -7.53
C ALA A 84 -16.01 -14.01 -6.58
N ALA A 85 -15.51 -15.08 -5.95
CA ALA A 85 -16.24 -15.85 -4.95
C ALA A 85 -16.50 -15.02 -3.68
N LEU A 86 -15.50 -14.27 -3.18
CA LEU A 86 -15.68 -13.36 -2.05
C LEU A 86 -16.68 -12.25 -2.39
N PHE A 87 -16.63 -11.71 -3.60
CA PHE A 87 -17.60 -10.73 -4.08
C PHE A 87 -19.02 -11.30 -4.15
N ALA A 88 -19.18 -12.51 -4.71
CA ALA A 88 -20.48 -13.19 -4.80
C ALA A 88 -21.03 -13.53 -3.40
N LEU A 89 -20.19 -14.10 -2.53
CA LEU A 89 -20.58 -14.40 -1.14
C LEU A 89 -20.96 -13.12 -0.39
N PHE A 90 -20.23 -12.03 -0.60
CA PHE A 90 -20.59 -10.74 -0.04
C PHE A 90 -21.92 -10.24 -0.59
N MET A 91 -22.19 -10.39 -1.90
CA MET A 91 -23.48 -10.03 -2.49
C MET A 91 -24.63 -10.84 -1.90
N ASP A 92 -24.46 -12.14 -1.73
CA ASP A 92 -25.46 -13.01 -1.12
C ASP A 92 -25.71 -12.63 0.35
N LEU A 93 -24.63 -12.33 1.10
CA LEU A 93 -24.74 -11.90 2.49
C LEU A 93 -25.43 -10.52 2.61
N VAL A 94 -25.14 -9.59 1.70
CA VAL A 94 -25.82 -8.28 1.64
C VAL A 94 -27.28 -8.43 1.22
N LEU A 95 -27.59 -9.33 0.29
CA LEU A 95 -28.97 -9.65 -0.11
C LEU A 95 -29.78 -10.27 1.03
N ALA A 96 -29.14 -11.12 1.83
CA ALA A 96 -29.77 -11.77 2.98
C ALA A 96 -29.89 -10.83 4.20
N SER A 97 -29.08 -9.77 4.27
CA SER A 97 -29.13 -8.81 5.36
C SER A 97 -30.26 -7.80 5.13
N PRO A 98 -31.22 -7.63 6.06
CA PRO A 98 -32.13 -6.49 6.03
C PRO A 98 -31.32 -5.23 6.30
N GLN A 99 -30.76 -4.63 5.26
CA GLN A 99 -30.03 -3.38 5.38
C GLN A 99 -31.04 -2.27 5.72
N PRO A 100 -30.85 -1.53 6.83
CA PRO A 100 -31.47 -0.22 6.93
C PRO A 100 -30.96 0.58 5.74
N GLN A 101 -31.87 1.16 4.98
CA GLN A 101 -31.60 1.95 3.79
C GLN A 101 -30.54 3.00 4.16
N LEU A 102 -29.30 2.80 3.71
CA LEU A 102 -28.22 3.78 3.88
C LEU A 102 -28.61 4.97 3.01
N ASP A 103 -29.28 5.94 3.62
CA ASP A 103 -29.58 7.24 3.02
C ASP A 103 -28.26 8.02 2.87
N MET A 104 -27.43 7.60 1.91
CA MET A 104 -26.15 8.26 1.58
C MET A 104 -26.37 9.67 1.02
N THR A 105 -27.61 9.99 0.63
CA THR A 105 -28.07 11.33 0.25
C THR A 105 -28.42 12.20 1.46
N GLY A 106 -28.61 11.60 2.64
CA GLY A 106 -28.99 12.26 3.88
C GLY A 106 -27.80 12.86 4.61
N ALA A 107 -27.28 13.97 4.10
CA ALA A 107 -26.58 14.95 4.95
C ALA A 107 -27.56 15.71 5.88
N SER A 108 -28.82 15.27 5.97
CA SER A 108 -29.80 15.76 6.93
C SER A 108 -29.90 14.82 8.12
N VAL A 109 -29.54 15.34 9.29
CA VAL A 109 -29.87 14.80 10.62
C VAL A 109 -31.40 14.84 10.89
N PHE A 110 -32.21 15.17 9.88
CA PHE A 110 -33.66 15.28 9.98
C PHE A 110 -34.36 14.29 9.04
N PRO A 111 -35.43 13.63 9.52
CA PRO A 111 -36.22 12.71 8.71
C PRO A 111 -36.92 13.49 7.60
N GLN A 112 -36.67 13.10 6.34
CA GLN A 112 -37.44 13.59 5.21
C GLN A 112 -38.74 12.79 5.16
N GLU A 113 -39.86 13.47 5.37
CA GLU A 113 -41.20 12.91 5.20
C GLU A 113 -41.30 12.23 3.83
N ALA A 114 -41.52 10.92 3.84
CA ALA A 114 -41.75 10.14 2.64
C ALA A 114 -43.09 10.59 2.02
N THR A 115 -43.04 11.51 1.05
CA THR A 115 -44.20 11.81 0.22
C THR A 115 -44.66 10.55 -0.51
N PRO A 116 -45.89 10.07 -0.28
CA PRO A 116 -46.39 8.86 -0.92
C PRO A 116 -46.59 9.12 -2.43
N MET A 117 -45.71 8.55 -3.25
CA MET A 117 -45.83 8.56 -4.70
C MET A 117 -46.87 7.54 -5.16
N ASN A 118 -48.09 8.00 -5.42
CA ASN A 118 -49.10 7.29 -6.21
C ASN A 118 -48.72 7.42 -7.70
N GLY A 119 -48.09 6.40 -8.29
CA GLY A 119 -47.64 6.50 -9.69
C GLY A 119 -47.20 5.18 -10.35
N ARG A 120 -48.20 4.46 -10.88
CA ARG A 120 -48.21 3.61 -12.10
C ARG A 120 -46.86 3.07 -12.66
N GLY A 121 -46.68 1.75 -12.53
CA GLY A 121 -46.22 0.86 -13.62
C GLY A 121 -44.72 0.65 -13.86
N ASP A 122 -43.93 1.71 -14.10
CA ASP A 122 -42.61 1.55 -14.76
C ASP A 122 -41.39 1.71 -13.82
N GLY A 123 -41.63 1.88 -12.51
CA GLY A 123 -40.57 2.16 -11.52
C GLY A 123 -39.75 0.93 -11.07
N GLY A 124 -40.20 -0.29 -11.33
CA GLY A 124 -39.60 -1.51 -10.76
C GLY A 124 -38.17 -1.78 -11.24
N THR A 125 -37.89 -1.58 -12.53
CA THR A 125 -36.57 -1.87 -13.15
C THR A 125 -35.53 -0.80 -12.79
N ALA A 126 -35.94 0.47 -12.75
CA ALA A 126 -35.08 1.59 -12.34
C ALA A 126 -34.73 1.54 -10.84
N PHE A 127 -35.65 1.07 -9.99
CA PHE A 127 -35.42 0.94 -8.55
C PHE A 127 -34.48 -0.24 -8.23
N MET A 128 -34.69 -1.40 -8.87
CA MET A 128 -33.80 -2.56 -8.71
C MET A 128 -32.37 -2.26 -9.18
N SER A 129 -32.19 -1.54 -10.29
CA SER A 129 -30.86 -1.19 -10.81
C SER A 129 -30.09 -0.24 -9.90
N ARG A 130 -30.72 0.80 -9.33
CA ARG A 130 -30.06 1.70 -8.35
C ARG A 130 -29.65 0.98 -7.08
N GLY A 131 -30.53 0.16 -6.51
CA GLY A 131 -30.21 -0.63 -5.32
C GLY A 131 -29.11 -1.66 -5.56
N PHE A 132 -29.06 -2.26 -6.75
CA PHE A 132 -27.96 -3.14 -7.15
C PHE A 132 -26.63 -2.40 -7.28
N MET A 133 -26.61 -1.22 -7.92
CA MET A 133 -25.41 -0.40 -8.08
C MET A 133 -24.87 0.08 -6.73
N ALA A 134 -25.73 0.54 -5.82
CA ALA A 134 -25.36 0.96 -4.48
C ALA A 134 -24.71 -0.19 -3.67
N ARG A 135 -25.26 -1.40 -3.77
CA ARG A 135 -24.67 -2.59 -3.13
C ARG A 135 -23.34 -2.98 -3.79
N SER A 136 -23.24 -2.86 -5.11
CA SER A 136 -22.03 -3.14 -5.88
C SER A 136 -20.87 -2.21 -5.54
N THR A 137 -21.14 -0.90 -5.37
CA THR A 137 -20.10 0.03 -4.93
C THR A 137 -19.64 -0.29 -3.50
N ALA A 138 -20.56 -0.59 -2.57
CA ALA A 138 -20.19 -0.98 -1.21
C ALA A 138 -19.32 -2.25 -1.20
N ALA A 139 -19.77 -3.32 -1.88
CA ALA A 139 -19.07 -4.60 -1.95
C ALA A 139 -17.66 -4.46 -2.52
N THR A 140 -17.51 -3.75 -3.64
CA THR A 140 -16.19 -3.52 -4.23
C THR A 140 -15.26 -2.72 -3.31
N GLY A 141 -15.79 -1.78 -2.53
CA GLY A 141 -15.03 -1.03 -1.52
C GLY A 141 -14.48 -1.92 -0.39
N TYR A 142 -15.31 -2.82 0.16
CA TYR A 142 -14.88 -3.78 1.18
C TYR A 142 -13.87 -4.78 0.63
N VAL A 143 -14.10 -5.33 -0.56
CA VAL A 143 -13.18 -6.27 -1.21
C VAL A 143 -11.82 -5.60 -1.48
N ALA A 144 -11.82 -4.38 -2.04
CA ALA A 144 -10.58 -3.63 -2.26
C ALA A 144 -9.82 -3.37 -0.94
N THR A 145 -10.54 -2.99 0.12
CA THR A 145 -9.93 -2.75 1.44
C THR A 145 -9.34 -4.02 2.05
N GLY A 146 -10.05 -5.15 1.95
CA GLY A 146 -9.57 -6.46 2.40
C GLY A 146 -8.31 -6.92 1.65
N LEU A 147 -8.29 -6.75 0.32
CA LEU A 147 -7.10 -7.03 -0.50
C LEU A 147 -5.93 -6.12 -0.12
N LEU A 148 -6.19 -4.82 0.08
CA LEU A 148 -5.18 -3.86 0.53
C LEU A 148 -4.59 -4.27 1.89
N ALA A 149 -5.44 -4.62 2.85
CA ALA A 149 -5.03 -5.12 4.15
C ALA A 149 -4.15 -6.37 4.01
N LEU A 150 -4.55 -7.32 3.16
CA LEU A 150 -3.77 -8.52 2.89
C LEU A 150 -2.37 -8.17 2.34
N THR A 151 -2.24 -7.20 1.43
CA THR A 151 -0.91 -6.77 0.94
C THR A 151 0.01 -6.30 2.06
N LEU A 152 -0.55 -5.60 3.06
CA LEU A 152 0.18 -5.06 4.19
C LEU A 152 0.54 -6.16 5.20
N LEU A 153 -0.33 -7.14 5.39
CA LEU A 153 -0.12 -8.25 6.33
C LEU A 153 0.93 -9.26 5.86
N ILE A 154 1.07 -9.48 4.54
CA ILE A 154 2.05 -10.43 3.99
C ILE A 154 3.48 -10.13 4.47
N GLY A 155 3.87 -8.86 4.60
CA GLY A 155 5.21 -8.46 5.03
C GLY A 155 5.55 -8.93 6.46
N PRO A 156 4.85 -8.43 7.49
CA PRO A 156 5.06 -8.84 8.88
C PRO A 156 4.80 -10.34 9.12
N ALA A 157 3.79 -10.94 8.46
CA ALA A 157 3.52 -12.36 8.59
C ALA A 157 4.73 -13.23 8.22
N ASN A 158 5.42 -12.89 7.13
CA ASN A 158 6.64 -13.60 6.74
C ASN A 158 7.77 -13.46 7.77
N LEU A 159 7.88 -12.30 8.42
CA LEU A 159 8.86 -12.10 9.50
C LEU A 159 8.54 -13.00 10.70
N LEU A 160 7.25 -13.17 11.02
CA LEU A 160 6.76 -14.02 12.10
C LEU A 160 7.04 -15.51 11.82
N PHE A 161 6.74 -15.97 10.61
CA PHE A 161 6.92 -17.38 10.23
C PHE A 161 8.37 -17.78 9.90
N ARG A 162 9.33 -16.84 9.91
CA ARG A 162 10.76 -17.09 9.65
C ARG A 162 11.06 -17.84 8.33
N LYS A 163 10.13 -17.84 7.37
CA LYS A 163 10.33 -18.52 6.07
C LYS A 163 11.36 -17.74 5.23
N ARG A 164 12.39 -18.44 4.74
CA ARG A 164 13.36 -17.91 3.74
C ARG A 164 12.62 -17.71 2.41
N ASN A 165 12.16 -16.49 2.13
CA ASN A 165 11.27 -16.25 0.99
C ASN A 165 11.98 -15.84 -0.29
N PRO A 166 11.72 -16.57 -1.39
CA PRO A 166 11.55 -15.99 -2.71
C PRO A 166 10.08 -15.95 -3.21
N VAL A 167 9.11 -16.59 -2.54
CA VAL A 167 7.74 -16.73 -3.10
C VAL A 167 6.80 -15.55 -2.76
N SER A 168 6.93 -14.93 -1.58
CA SER A 168 5.98 -13.89 -1.12
C SER A 168 6.00 -12.57 -1.92
N SER A 169 7.06 -12.31 -2.71
CA SER A 169 7.16 -11.05 -3.46
C SER A 169 6.17 -11.00 -4.61
N TYR A 170 5.91 -12.13 -5.29
CA TYR A 170 4.98 -12.20 -6.40
C TYR A 170 3.53 -12.12 -5.91
N LEU A 171 3.19 -12.89 -4.87
CA LEU A 171 1.84 -12.87 -4.30
C LEU A 171 1.44 -11.46 -3.82
N ARG A 172 2.33 -10.77 -3.09
CA ARG A 172 2.04 -9.40 -2.64
C ARG A 172 1.82 -8.44 -3.80
N ARG A 173 2.60 -8.58 -4.87
CA ARG A 173 2.46 -7.76 -6.08
C ARG A 173 1.13 -8.00 -6.77
N ASP A 174 0.75 -9.27 -6.91
CA ASP A 174 -0.48 -9.66 -7.60
C ASP A 174 -1.71 -9.20 -6.80
N VAL A 175 -1.74 -9.42 -5.49
CA VAL A 175 -2.80 -8.91 -4.61
C VAL A 175 -2.88 -7.39 -4.66
N GLY A 176 -1.74 -6.69 -4.71
CA GLY A 176 -1.70 -5.23 -4.87
C GLY A 176 -2.24 -4.76 -6.22
N ALA A 177 -1.98 -5.49 -7.31
CA ALA A 177 -2.54 -5.17 -8.62
C ALA A 177 -4.07 -5.34 -8.63
N TRP A 178 -4.58 -6.44 -8.08
CA TRP A 178 -6.03 -6.66 -7.94
C TRP A 178 -6.68 -5.61 -7.03
N THR A 179 -6.02 -5.22 -5.95
CA THR A 179 -6.48 -4.11 -5.08
C THR A 179 -6.72 -2.85 -5.90
N ALA A 180 -5.75 -2.46 -6.75
CA ALA A 180 -5.87 -1.27 -7.57
C ALA A 180 -6.98 -1.41 -8.64
N ILE A 181 -7.09 -2.57 -9.30
CA ILE A 181 -8.14 -2.85 -10.29
C ILE A 181 -9.52 -2.74 -9.65
N VAL A 182 -9.75 -3.42 -8.51
CA VAL A 182 -11.03 -3.38 -7.80
C VAL A 182 -11.33 -1.97 -7.27
N SER A 183 -10.31 -1.21 -6.86
CA SER A 183 -10.47 0.20 -6.45
C SER A 183 -10.93 1.08 -7.62
N VAL A 184 -10.41 0.87 -8.84
CA VAL A 184 -10.87 1.60 -10.02
C VAL A 184 -12.32 1.23 -10.35
N VAL A 185 -12.67 -0.06 -10.29
CA VAL A 185 -14.07 -0.51 -10.47
C VAL A 185 -14.98 0.14 -9.43
N HIS A 186 -14.56 0.18 -8.16
CA HIS A 186 -15.30 0.85 -7.08
C HIS A 186 -15.60 2.32 -7.39
N VAL A 187 -14.62 3.06 -7.90
CA VAL A 187 -14.80 4.47 -8.33
C VAL A 187 -15.78 4.58 -9.48
N VAL A 188 -15.63 3.74 -10.53
CA VAL A 188 -16.53 3.75 -11.69
C VAL A 188 -17.98 3.49 -11.26
N LEU A 189 -18.20 2.50 -10.39
CA LEU A 189 -19.53 2.21 -9.85
C LEU A 189 -20.04 3.35 -8.96
N GLY A 190 -19.20 3.92 -8.11
CA GLY A 190 -19.57 5.05 -7.24
C GLY A 190 -20.05 6.27 -8.03
N LEU A 191 -19.35 6.58 -9.13
CA LEU A 191 -19.73 7.65 -10.07
C LEU A 191 -21.05 7.34 -10.79
N GLN A 192 -21.27 6.09 -11.21
CA GLN A 192 -22.53 5.68 -11.85
C GLN A 192 -23.74 5.76 -10.91
N VAL A 193 -23.54 5.58 -9.59
CA VAL A 193 -24.63 5.67 -8.60
C VAL A 193 -25.16 7.11 -8.44
N HIS A 194 -24.31 8.13 -8.55
CA HIS A 194 -24.75 9.52 -8.34
C HIS A 194 -24.85 10.34 -9.64
N GLY A 195 -24.20 9.89 -10.72
CA GLY A 195 -24.29 10.53 -12.02
C GLY A 195 -25.59 10.18 -12.75
N ARG A 196 -26.55 11.10 -12.80
CA ARG A 196 -27.60 11.06 -13.82
C ARG A 196 -26.98 11.47 -15.17
N GLY A 197 -26.46 10.50 -15.94
CA GLY A 197 -26.21 10.70 -17.38
C GLY A 197 -24.78 10.91 -17.86
N GLY A 198 -23.75 10.65 -17.03
CA GLY A 198 -22.35 10.59 -17.52
C GLY A 198 -21.70 11.93 -17.86
N ASP A 199 -22.29 13.05 -17.45
CA ASP A 199 -21.74 14.39 -17.68
C ASP A 199 -20.56 14.70 -16.71
N VAL A 200 -19.52 15.34 -17.22
CA VAL A 200 -18.33 15.78 -16.47
C VAL A 200 -18.73 16.76 -15.36
N VAL A 201 -19.78 17.54 -15.57
CA VAL A 201 -20.34 18.45 -14.56
C VAL A 201 -20.80 17.68 -13.31
N SER A 202 -21.33 16.47 -13.48
CA SER A 202 -21.74 15.61 -12.36
C SER A 202 -20.56 15.08 -11.54
N PHE A 203 -19.33 15.06 -12.09
CA PHE A 203 -18.14 14.75 -11.32
C PHE A 203 -17.73 15.94 -10.46
N LEU A 204 -17.81 17.17 -10.99
CA LEU A 204 -17.43 18.38 -10.25
C LEU A 204 -18.31 18.59 -9.01
N THR A 205 -19.59 18.23 -9.06
CA THR A 205 -20.52 18.37 -7.91
C THR A 205 -20.16 17.50 -6.69
N TYR A 206 -19.31 16.47 -6.86
CA TYR A 206 -18.76 15.71 -5.73
C TYR A 206 -17.74 16.51 -4.91
N PHE A 207 -17.02 17.42 -5.59
CA PHE A 207 -15.89 18.15 -5.02
C PHE A 207 -16.21 19.61 -4.75
N ILE A 208 -17.18 20.19 -5.47
CA ILE A 208 -17.52 21.61 -5.44
C ILE A 208 -19.03 21.75 -5.24
N ALA A 209 -19.44 22.56 -4.26
CA ALA A 209 -20.81 23.07 -4.12
C ALA A 209 -20.77 24.59 -4.10
N ASP A 210 -21.67 25.22 -4.84
CA ASP A 210 -21.83 26.69 -4.85
C ASP A 210 -20.53 27.45 -5.15
N GLY A 211 -19.67 26.86 -5.99
CA GLY A 211 -18.36 27.42 -6.37
C GLY A 211 -17.24 27.25 -5.35
N LEU A 212 -17.51 26.60 -4.20
CA LEU A 212 -16.52 26.35 -3.15
C LEU A 212 -16.18 24.85 -3.03
N PRO A 213 -14.93 24.49 -2.69
CA PRO A 213 -14.58 23.10 -2.38
C PRO A 213 -15.42 22.56 -1.22
N ARG A 214 -16.03 21.38 -1.40
CA ARG A 214 -16.80 20.70 -0.36
C ARG A 214 -15.88 20.20 0.75
N THR A 215 -16.05 20.75 1.95
CA THR A 215 -15.32 20.38 3.17
C THR A 215 -16.17 19.67 4.21
N ASN A 216 -17.45 19.39 3.92
CA ASN A 216 -18.28 18.52 4.74
C ASN A 216 -17.82 17.05 4.67
N SER A 217 -18.35 16.17 5.51
CA SER A 217 -17.95 14.75 5.55
C SER A 217 -18.05 14.07 4.18
N PHE A 218 -19.09 14.35 3.41
CA PHE A 218 -19.24 13.84 2.04
C PHE A 218 -18.08 14.30 1.12
N GLY A 219 -17.78 15.60 1.11
CA GLY A 219 -16.69 16.18 0.32
C GLY A 219 -15.32 15.65 0.75
N LEU A 220 -15.05 15.57 2.05
CA LEU A 220 -13.80 15.02 2.58
C LEU A 220 -13.65 13.52 2.25
N GLY A 221 -14.76 12.77 2.26
CA GLY A 221 -14.81 11.40 1.76
C GLY A 221 -14.38 11.33 0.29
N ASN A 222 -14.88 12.22 -0.57
CA ASN A 222 -14.52 12.26 -1.99
C ASN A 222 -13.06 12.64 -2.22
N TRP A 223 -12.57 13.67 -1.53
CA TRP A 223 -11.16 14.10 -1.64
C TRP A 223 -10.20 13.00 -1.22
N THR A 224 -10.47 12.36 -0.08
CA THR A 224 -9.62 11.26 0.40
C THR A 224 -9.67 10.05 -0.51
N GLY A 225 -10.86 9.71 -1.03
CA GLY A 225 -11.05 8.67 -2.05
C GLY A 225 -10.30 8.96 -3.34
N LEU A 226 -10.39 10.19 -3.87
CA LEU A 226 -9.71 10.60 -5.10
C LEU A 226 -8.19 10.49 -4.96
N VAL A 227 -7.63 11.01 -3.87
CA VAL A 227 -6.19 10.91 -3.60
C VAL A 227 -5.77 9.44 -3.46
N ALA A 228 -6.57 8.62 -2.79
CA ALA A 228 -6.33 7.18 -2.70
C ALA A 228 -6.31 6.52 -4.09
N THR A 229 -7.25 6.83 -4.97
CA THR A 229 -7.30 6.30 -6.34
C THR A 229 -6.08 6.70 -7.15
N VAL A 230 -5.65 7.97 -7.08
CA VAL A 230 -4.43 8.44 -7.77
C VAL A 230 -3.21 7.65 -7.30
N ILE A 231 -3.07 7.43 -5.99
CA ILE A 231 -1.98 6.62 -5.44
C ILE A 231 -2.09 5.17 -5.90
N ALA A 232 -3.28 4.56 -5.86
CA ALA A 232 -3.49 3.17 -6.27
C ALA A 232 -3.15 2.95 -7.76
N VAL A 233 -3.58 3.85 -8.65
CA VAL A 233 -3.24 3.81 -10.08
C VAL A 233 -1.75 4.04 -10.30
N GLY A 234 -1.15 4.99 -9.57
CA GLY A 234 0.30 5.21 -9.61
C GLY A 234 1.09 3.97 -9.19
N LEU A 235 0.67 3.31 -8.10
CA LEU A 235 1.26 2.06 -7.61
C LEU A 235 1.08 0.91 -8.62
N LEU A 236 -0.07 0.83 -9.28
CA LEU A 236 -0.34 -0.15 -10.34
C LEU A 236 0.57 0.07 -11.55
N ALA A 237 0.70 1.32 -12.01
CA ALA A 237 1.55 1.67 -13.14
C ALA A 237 3.03 1.35 -12.89
N ILE A 238 3.52 1.54 -11.66
CA ILE A 238 4.89 1.18 -11.28
C ILE A 238 5.05 -0.30 -10.87
N SER A 239 4.02 -1.13 -10.95
CA SER A 239 4.09 -2.55 -10.58
C SER A 239 4.75 -3.43 -11.66
N THR A 240 4.97 -2.90 -12.86
CA THR A 240 5.55 -3.62 -14.00
C THR A 240 7.05 -3.90 -13.84
N ASP A 241 7.55 -5.02 -14.38
CA ASP A 241 9.00 -5.32 -14.37
C ASP A 241 9.85 -4.29 -15.14
N ARG A 242 9.23 -3.51 -16.01
CA ARG A 242 9.87 -2.40 -16.74
C ARG A 242 10.18 -1.24 -15.81
N SER A 243 9.22 -0.79 -15.00
CA SER A 243 9.41 0.31 -14.07
C SER A 243 10.49 -0.01 -13.03
N MET A 244 10.63 -1.27 -12.58
CA MET A 244 11.72 -1.67 -11.67
C MET A 244 13.12 -1.53 -12.30
N ARG A 245 13.23 -1.73 -13.61
CA ARG A 245 14.51 -1.60 -14.33
C ARG A 245 14.88 -0.13 -14.55
N GLU A 246 13.88 0.71 -14.80
CA GLU A 246 14.05 2.15 -15.02
C GLU A 246 14.20 2.92 -13.69
N LEU A 247 13.38 2.60 -12.70
CA LEU A 247 13.42 3.19 -11.36
C LEU A 247 14.39 2.40 -10.48
N LYS A 248 15.60 2.93 -10.29
CA LYS A 248 16.61 2.40 -9.35
C LYS A 248 15.96 1.87 -8.05
N SER A 249 16.42 0.71 -7.58
CA SER A 249 15.80 -0.08 -6.50
C SER A 249 15.40 0.71 -5.24
N ARG A 250 16.16 1.75 -4.87
CA ARG A 250 15.86 2.63 -3.73
C ARG A 250 14.61 3.49 -3.95
N ARG A 251 14.47 4.12 -5.12
CA ARG A 251 13.30 4.97 -5.45
C ARG A 251 12.04 4.15 -5.60
N TRP A 252 12.14 3.01 -6.30
CA TRP A 252 11.02 2.07 -6.43
C TRP A 252 10.49 1.62 -5.07
N LYS A 253 11.38 1.25 -4.13
CA LYS A 253 10.98 0.91 -2.75
C LYS A 253 10.33 2.09 -2.02
N SER A 254 10.73 3.33 -2.29
CA SER A 254 10.12 4.51 -1.69
C SER A 254 8.67 4.67 -2.16
N PHE A 255 8.40 4.54 -3.46
CA PHE A 255 7.04 4.60 -3.98
C PHE A 255 6.17 3.47 -3.45
N GLN A 256 6.71 2.25 -3.33
CA GLN A 256 5.97 1.13 -2.75
C GLN A 256 5.57 1.34 -1.28
N ARG A 257 6.23 2.26 -0.55
CA ARG A 257 5.80 2.65 0.81
C ARG A 257 4.56 3.54 0.81
N LEU A 258 4.16 4.11 -0.32
CA LEU A 258 2.89 4.82 -0.44
C LEU A 258 1.69 3.90 -0.16
N ASN A 259 1.86 2.57 -0.18
CA ASN A 259 0.83 1.63 0.23
C ASN A 259 0.33 1.85 1.68
N TYR A 260 1.20 2.34 2.58
CA TYR A 260 0.78 2.71 3.94
C TYR A 260 -0.09 3.98 3.94
N GLY A 261 0.28 4.98 3.13
CA GLY A 261 -0.50 6.19 2.95
C GLY A 261 -1.84 5.91 2.28
N LEU A 262 -1.85 5.03 1.27
CA LEU A 262 -3.06 4.53 0.61
C LEU A 262 -4.02 3.91 1.62
N PHE A 263 -3.52 3.02 2.48
CA PHE A 263 -4.35 2.40 3.51
C PHE A 263 -4.93 3.42 4.49
N ALA A 264 -4.14 4.38 4.96
CA ALA A 264 -4.63 5.46 5.81
C ALA A 264 -5.74 6.29 5.12
N LEU A 265 -5.56 6.63 3.85
CA LEU A 265 -6.55 7.37 3.07
C LEU A 265 -7.84 6.57 2.85
N VAL A 266 -7.75 5.26 2.60
CA VAL A 266 -8.93 4.39 2.46
C VAL A 266 -9.71 4.28 3.77
N VAL A 267 -9.01 4.15 4.90
CA VAL A 267 -9.65 4.17 6.23
C VAL A 267 -10.34 5.50 6.49
N LEU A 268 -9.68 6.62 6.15
CA LEU A 268 -10.25 7.95 6.32
C LEU A 268 -11.45 8.20 5.39
N HIS A 269 -11.39 7.71 4.16
CA HIS A 269 -12.50 7.71 3.21
C HIS A 269 -13.72 6.97 3.80
N ALA A 270 -13.51 5.75 4.30
CA ALA A 270 -14.57 4.97 4.94
C ALA A 270 -15.12 5.63 6.22
N PHE A 271 -14.25 6.29 7.00
CA PHE A 271 -14.66 7.06 8.17
C PHE A 271 -15.60 8.22 7.81
N PHE A 272 -15.22 9.03 6.81
CA PHE A 272 -16.01 10.19 6.39
C PHE A 272 -17.36 9.82 5.78
N TYR A 273 -17.46 8.65 5.13
CA TYR A 273 -18.72 8.08 4.68
C TYR A 273 -19.53 7.40 5.81
N GLY A 274 -19.05 7.43 7.05
CA GLY A 274 -19.74 6.87 8.21
C GLY A 274 -19.71 5.34 8.30
N ALA A 275 -18.97 4.65 7.44
CA ALA A 275 -18.91 3.19 7.42
C ALA A 275 -18.30 2.61 8.71
N LEU A 276 -17.38 3.33 9.35
CA LEU A 276 -16.78 2.92 10.64
C LEU A 276 -17.64 3.27 11.86
N LEU A 277 -18.69 4.07 11.69
CA LEU A 277 -19.54 4.52 12.81
C LEU A 277 -20.74 3.59 13.05
N GLN A 278 -21.03 2.68 12.12
CA GLN A 278 -22.18 1.77 12.18
C GLN A 278 -21.88 0.49 12.98
N MET A 279 -21.67 0.61 14.28
CA MET A 279 -21.27 -0.52 15.15
C MET A 279 -22.26 -1.70 15.19
N THR A 280 -23.51 -1.49 14.75
CA THR A 280 -24.53 -2.54 14.64
C THR A 280 -24.41 -3.37 13.36
N SER A 281 -23.67 -2.87 12.35
CA SER A 281 -23.52 -3.54 11.06
C SER A 281 -22.37 -4.56 11.11
N PRO A 282 -22.61 -5.84 10.72
CA PRO A 282 -21.54 -6.83 10.65
C PRO A 282 -20.41 -6.43 9.69
N PHE A 283 -20.73 -5.65 8.65
CA PHE A 283 -19.75 -5.16 7.69
C PHE A 283 -18.83 -4.10 8.28
N ALA A 284 -19.36 -3.19 9.09
CA ALA A 284 -18.57 -2.19 9.81
C ALA A 284 -17.64 -2.86 10.82
N LEU A 285 -18.14 -3.85 11.57
CA LEU A 285 -17.33 -4.65 12.49
C LEU A 285 -16.21 -5.41 11.76
N GLY A 286 -16.50 -6.00 10.59
CA GLY A 286 -15.50 -6.64 9.74
C GLY A 286 -14.42 -5.66 9.25
N LEU A 287 -14.81 -4.45 8.88
CA LEU A 287 -13.88 -3.38 8.48
C LEU A 287 -12.99 -2.94 9.64
N ILE A 288 -13.57 -2.66 10.81
CA ILE A 288 -12.84 -2.31 12.03
C ILE A 288 -11.87 -3.43 12.40
N GLY A 289 -12.33 -4.68 12.38
CA GLY A 289 -11.50 -5.86 12.65
C GLY A 289 -10.31 -5.94 11.69
N THR A 290 -10.53 -5.68 10.40
CA THR A 290 -9.47 -5.65 9.38
C THR A 290 -8.46 -4.54 9.66
N VAL A 291 -8.91 -3.33 10.00
CA VAL A 291 -8.04 -2.20 10.35
C VAL A 291 -7.19 -2.51 11.58
N MET A 292 -7.83 -3.01 12.64
CA MET A 292 -7.15 -3.38 13.88
C MET A 292 -6.13 -4.50 13.65
N ALA A 293 -6.48 -5.52 12.87
CA ALA A 293 -5.56 -6.61 12.53
C ALA A 293 -4.31 -6.08 11.81
N VAL A 294 -4.47 -5.18 10.82
CA VAL A 294 -3.34 -4.54 10.14
C VAL A 294 -2.47 -3.78 11.13
N LEU A 295 -3.04 -2.92 11.97
CA LEU A 295 -2.28 -2.10 12.92
C LEU A 295 -1.50 -2.97 13.91
N VAL A 296 -2.16 -3.95 14.55
CA VAL A 296 -1.53 -4.84 15.54
C VAL A 296 -0.39 -5.63 14.90
N ILE A 297 -0.61 -6.24 13.74
CA ILE A 297 0.40 -7.07 13.08
C ILE A 297 1.58 -6.22 12.60
N GLN A 298 1.35 -4.99 12.13
CA GLN A 298 2.44 -4.08 11.77
C GLN A 298 3.27 -3.67 12.99
N LEU A 299 2.63 -3.33 14.11
CA LEU A 299 3.32 -3.00 15.37
C LEU A 299 4.18 -4.17 15.86
N VAL A 300 3.62 -5.39 15.87
CA VAL A 300 4.35 -6.61 16.21
C VAL A 300 5.53 -6.83 15.25
N GLY A 301 5.33 -6.63 13.94
CA GLY A 301 6.37 -6.72 12.93
C GLY A 301 7.53 -5.75 13.19
N ILE A 302 7.23 -4.49 13.49
CA ILE A 302 8.22 -3.45 13.82
C ILE A 302 8.97 -3.83 15.10
N TRP A 303 8.25 -4.27 16.14
CA TRP A 303 8.86 -4.68 17.41
C TRP A 303 9.81 -5.86 17.21
N LEU A 304 9.40 -6.90 16.48
CA LEU A 304 10.24 -8.06 16.15
C LEU A 304 11.47 -7.65 15.33
N TRP A 305 11.31 -6.76 14.37
CA TRP A 305 12.40 -6.25 13.56
C TRP A 305 13.44 -5.52 14.41
N ARG A 306 13.01 -4.59 15.28
CA ARG A 306 13.89 -3.86 16.21
C ARG A 306 14.65 -4.81 17.14
N ARG A 307 13.96 -5.79 17.73
CA ARG A 307 14.57 -6.77 18.65
C ARG A 307 15.67 -7.60 17.98
N ARG A 308 15.50 -7.98 16.71
CA ARG A 308 16.52 -8.74 15.96
C ARG A 308 17.75 -7.89 15.63
N HIS A 309 17.57 -6.61 15.28
CA HIS A 309 18.68 -5.72 14.96
C HIS A 309 19.51 -5.38 16.20
N ALA A 310 18.86 -5.17 17.36
CA ALA A 310 19.56 -4.98 18.62
C ALA A 310 20.46 -6.18 18.98
N ARG A 311 19.98 -7.41 18.78
CA ARG A 311 20.77 -8.64 19.00
C ARG A 311 21.95 -8.76 18.03
N ALA A 312 21.76 -8.46 16.75
CA ALA A 312 22.84 -8.50 15.77
C ALA A 312 23.93 -7.47 16.09
N ALA A 313 23.54 -6.25 16.49
CA ALA A 313 24.48 -5.22 16.89
C ALA A 313 25.30 -5.62 18.14
N ALA A 314 24.68 -6.29 19.12
CA ALA A 314 25.39 -6.80 20.29
C ALA A 314 26.46 -7.86 19.91
N ILE A 315 26.10 -8.81 19.06
CA ILE A 315 27.04 -9.85 18.58
C ILE A 315 28.21 -9.25 17.79
N HIS A 316 27.96 -8.20 16.98
CA HIS A 316 29.03 -7.53 16.25
C HIS A 316 29.99 -6.77 17.15
N ARG A 317 29.52 -6.16 18.26
CA ARG A 317 30.38 -5.52 19.26
C ARG A 317 31.26 -6.53 19.98
N GLU A 318 30.70 -7.67 20.39
CA GLU A 318 31.44 -8.74 21.08
C GLU A 318 32.52 -9.38 20.18
N ARG A 319 32.32 -9.36 18.86
CA ARG A 319 33.27 -9.87 17.87
C ARG A 319 34.33 -8.87 17.41
N GLN A 320 34.27 -7.60 17.80
CA GLN A 320 35.39 -6.67 17.61
C GLN A 320 36.31 -6.85 18.81
N PRO A 321 37.43 -7.60 18.69
CA PRO A 321 38.40 -7.69 19.75
C PRO A 321 38.91 -6.28 20.02
N THR A 322 39.20 -5.99 21.28
CA THR A 322 39.91 -4.78 21.70
C THR A 322 41.35 -4.80 21.17
N ASP A 323 41.54 -4.73 19.84
CA ASP A 323 42.83 -4.52 19.18
C ASP A 323 43.32 -3.05 19.31
N ALA A 324 42.70 -2.27 20.22
CA ALA A 324 43.00 -0.86 20.45
C ALA A 324 43.86 -0.61 21.71
N THR A 325 44.49 -1.66 22.27
CA THR A 325 45.53 -1.51 23.29
C THR A 325 46.84 -2.06 22.76
N GLN A 326 47.46 -1.29 21.85
CA GLN A 326 48.90 -1.25 21.62
C GLN A 326 49.36 0.20 21.54
#